data_AF-A0A7K1G3N1-F1
#
_entry.id   AF-A0A7K1G3N1-F1
#
_cell.length_a   1.000
_cell.length_b   1.000
_cell.length_c   1.000
_cell.angle_alpha   90.00
_cell.angle_beta   90.00
_cell.angle_gamma   90.00
#
_symmetry.space_group_name_H-M   'P 1'
#
loop_
_entity.id
_entity.type
_entity.pdbx_description
1 polymer ?
#
loop_
_entity_poly.entity_id
_entity_poly.type
_entity_poly.pdbx_seq_one_letter_code
_entity_poly.pdbx_strand_id
1 'polypeptide(L)'
;MKNVATFIVILLFSAMGYSQNGPKIEFAASDNTIDYGKISKSDNAVRSFEFTNTGDAPLLITSAESTVSTIVVTKPAAAIMPGKKGKIDVKYNMAAGPIRKTITVETNAVNYPDGRVALKIKGEVL
;
A
#
# COMPACT_ATOMS: atom_id res chain seq x y z
N MET A 1 0.90 -12.44 47.24
CA MET A 1 1.87 -11.84 46.29
C MET A 1 2.38 -12.82 45.22
N LYS A 2 2.44 -14.15 45.44
CA LYS A 2 2.87 -15.12 44.40
C LYS A 2 1.96 -15.18 43.16
N ASN A 3 0.65 -15.00 43.32
CA ASN A 3 -0.32 -15.16 42.22
C ASN A 3 -0.42 -13.93 41.29
N VAL A 4 0.04 -12.76 41.75
CA VAL A 4 0.02 -11.51 40.96
C VAL A 4 1.19 -11.49 39.97
N ALA A 5 2.36 -12.00 40.38
CA ALA A 5 3.52 -12.12 39.51
C ALA A 5 3.26 -13.08 38.33
N THR A 6 2.51 -14.17 38.55
CA THR A 6 2.16 -15.14 37.50
C THR A 6 1.23 -14.55 36.44
N PHE A 7 0.31 -13.66 36.82
CA PHE A 7 -0.60 -13.00 35.87
C PHE A 7 0.11 -12.01 34.94
N ILE A 8 1.15 -11.33 35.44
CA ILE A 8 1.96 -10.37 34.65
C ILE A 8 2.84 -11.10 33.63
N VAL A 9 3.35 -12.29 33.96
CA VAL A 9 4.19 -13.10 33.05
C VAL A 9 3.39 -13.65 31.86
N ILE A 10 2.12 -13.99 32.05
CA ILE A 10 1.25 -14.47 30.96
C ILE A 10 0.87 -13.34 29.98
N LEU A 11 0.64 -12.13 30.50
CA LEU A 11 0.38 -10.93 29.68
C LEU A 11 1.59 -10.48 28.84
N LEU A 12 2.81 -10.72 29.32
CA LEU A 12 4.03 -10.41 28.57
C LEU A 12 4.37 -11.44 27.50
N PHE A 13 3.86 -12.68 27.59
CA PHE A 13 4.05 -13.71 26.57
C PHE A 13 3.08 -13.59 25.39
N SER A 14 1.93 -12.94 25.56
CA SER A 14 0.97 -12.67 24.47
C SER A 14 1.42 -11.60 23.46
N ALA A 15 2.57 -10.96 23.69
CA ALA A 15 3.15 -9.94 22.81
C ALA A 15 4.18 -10.50 21.80
N MET A 16 4.32 -11.83 21.67
CA MET A 16 5.06 -12.42 20.55
C MET A 16 4.23 -12.23 19.28
N GLY A 17 4.44 -11.07 18.63
CA GLY A 17 3.79 -10.73 17.38
C GLY A 17 3.92 -11.89 16.40
N TYR A 18 2.78 -12.33 15.86
CA TYR A 18 2.73 -13.28 14.76
C TYR A 18 3.49 -12.69 13.57
N SER A 19 4.79 -12.97 13.47
CA SER A 19 5.46 -12.80 12.18
C SER A 19 4.87 -13.85 11.27
N GLN A 20 3.82 -13.48 10.55
CA GLN A 20 3.34 -14.30 9.45
C GLN A 20 4.50 -14.39 8.45
N ASN A 21 5.04 -15.61 8.25
CA ASN A 21 6.03 -15.87 7.22
C ASN A 21 5.37 -15.73 5.85
N GLY A 22 6.13 -15.32 4.84
CA GLY A 22 5.65 -15.04 3.49
C GLY A 22 5.97 -13.63 3.00
N PRO A 23 5.52 -13.29 1.77
CA PRO A 23 5.75 -11.98 1.18
C PRO A 23 4.98 -10.92 1.97
N LYS A 24 5.61 -9.77 2.21
CA LYS A 24 4.99 -8.62 2.89
C LYS A 24 5.24 -7.38 2.07
N ILE A 25 4.26 -6.50 1.99
CA ILE A 25 4.37 -5.24 1.28
C ILE A 25 4.27 -4.07 2.25
N GLU A 26 5.21 -3.13 2.14
CA GLU A 26 5.22 -1.89 2.92
C GLU A 26 5.37 -0.71 1.98
N PHE A 27 4.37 0.18 1.96
CA PHE A 27 4.39 1.39 1.15
C PHE A 27 5.12 2.51 1.86
N ALA A 28 5.91 3.29 1.12
CA ALA A 28 6.60 4.46 1.64
C ALA A 28 5.65 5.62 1.94
N ALA A 29 4.49 5.66 1.26
CA ALA A 29 3.46 6.66 1.49
C ALA A 29 2.68 6.37 2.78
N SER A 30 2.65 7.34 3.69
CA SER A 30 1.83 7.30 4.91
C SER A 30 0.37 6.99 4.58
N ASP A 31 -0.24 6.06 5.32
CA ASP A 31 -1.63 5.62 5.15
C ASP A 31 -1.97 5.19 3.72
N ASN A 32 -0.97 4.70 2.97
CA ASN A 32 -1.10 4.36 1.56
C ASN A 32 -1.71 5.51 0.74
N THR A 33 -1.41 6.76 1.10
CA THR A 33 -2.04 7.96 0.53
C THR A 33 -1.02 8.90 -0.10
N ILE A 34 -1.29 9.34 -1.32
CA ILE A 34 -0.53 10.42 -1.99
C ILE A 34 -1.42 11.66 -2.11
N ASP A 35 -0.92 12.80 -1.65
CA ASP A 35 -1.52 14.11 -1.89
C ASP A 35 -0.89 14.75 -3.13
N TYR A 36 -1.72 15.06 -4.11
CA TYR A 36 -1.33 15.81 -5.30
C TYR A 36 -1.24 17.31 -5.00
N GLY A 37 -1.83 17.78 -3.89
CA GLY A 37 -2.00 19.19 -3.60
C GLY A 37 -2.95 19.84 -4.62
N LYS A 38 -2.64 21.09 -4.99
CA LYS A 38 -3.32 21.81 -6.07
C LYS A 38 -2.51 21.66 -7.35
N ILE A 39 -3.12 21.11 -8.40
CA ILE A 39 -2.49 20.88 -9.70
C ILE A 39 -3.30 21.53 -10.82
N SER A 40 -2.63 21.94 -11.89
CA SER A 40 -3.27 22.51 -13.08
C SER A 40 -3.48 21.44 -14.15
N LYS A 41 -4.43 21.64 -15.07
CA LYS A 41 -4.70 20.72 -16.20
C LYS A 41 -3.50 20.44 -17.13
N SER A 42 -2.46 21.26 -17.06
CA SER A 42 -1.23 21.13 -17.85
C SER A 42 -0.14 20.27 -17.19
N ASP A 43 -0.28 19.91 -15.91
CA ASP A 43 0.79 19.19 -15.21
C ASP A 43 0.87 17.72 -15.65
N ASN A 44 2.06 17.12 -15.61
CA ASN A 44 2.15 15.66 -15.68
C ASN A 44 1.81 15.08 -14.31
N ALA A 45 0.53 14.78 -14.06
CA ALA A 45 0.01 14.20 -12.82
C ALA A 45 0.33 12.70 -12.65
N VAL A 46 1.59 12.32 -12.89
CA VAL A 46 2.09 11.00 -12.52
C VAL A 46 2.60 11.06 -11.08
N ARG A 47 2.17 10.11 -10.25
CA ARG A 47 2.74 9.85 -8.93
C ARG A 47 2.97 8.36 -8.77
N SER A 48 3.95 8.01 -7.95
CA SER A 48 4.37 6.62 -7.77
C SER A 48 4.19 6.23 -6.31
N PHE A 49 3.41 5.18 -6.07
CA PHE A 49 3.40 4.48 -4.79
C PHE A 49 4.59 3.54 -4.75
N GLU A 50 5.69 4.00 -4.14
CA GLU A 50 6.84 3.15 -3.86
C GLU A 50 6.55 2.23 -2.69
N PHE A 51 6.99 0.98 -2.81
CA PHE A 51 6.87 -0.01 -1.76
C PHE A 51 8.09 -0.92 -1.70
N THR A 52 8.25 -1.60 -0.57
CA THR A 52 9.32 -2.58 -0.33
C THR A 52 8.70 -3.94 -0.01
N ASN A 53 9.28 -5.01 -0.53
CA ASN A 53 8.99 -6.35 -0.04
C ASN A 53 9.76 -6.60 1.27
N THR A 54 9.07 -6.49 2.41
CA THR A 54 9.66 -6.71 3.74
C THR A 54 9.48 -8.14 4.26
N GLY A 55 8.96 -9.03 3.41
CA GLY A 55 8.81 -10.45 3.69
C GLY A 55 10.05 -11.26 3.34
N ASP A 56 9.90 -12.58 3.40
CA ASP A 56 10.94 -13.57 3.13
C ASP A 56 10.72 -14.37 1.84
N ALA A 57 9.65 -14.08 1.10
CA ALA A 57 9.30 -14.72 -0.17
C ALA A 57 8.99 -13.69 -1.27
N PRO A 58 9.01 -14.08 -2.57
CA PRO A 58 8.69 -13.17 -3.68
C PRO A 58 7.28 -12.57 -3.59
N LEU A 59 7.20 -11.25 -3.68
CA LEU A 59 5.96 -10.48 -3.64
C LEU A 59 5.45 -10.25 -5.08
N LEU A 60 4.21 -10.62 -5.34
CA LEU A 60 3.55 -10.42 -6.63
C LEU A 60 2.43 -9.40 -6.49
N ILE A 61 2.38 -8.45 -7.42
CA ILE A 61 1.20 -7.58 -7.61
C ILE A 61 0.37 -8.18 -8.75
N THR A 62 -0.76 -8.79 -8.42
CA THR A 62 -1.60 -9.52 -9.38
C THR A 62 -2.44 -8.55 -10.20
N SER A 63 -3.08 -7.58 -9.55
CA SER A 63 -3.88 -6.53 -10.20
C SER A 63 -3.70 -5.19 -9.49
N ALA A 64 -3.94 -4.10 -10.21
CA ALA A 64 -3.94 -2.74 -9.66
C ALA A 64 -4.90 -1.90 -10.49
N GLU A 65 -6.08 -1.62 -9.95
CA GLU A 65 -7.20 -1.05 -10.71
C GLU A 65 -7.89 0.08 -9.96
N SER A 66 -8.42 1.04 -10.72
CA SER A 66 -9.29 2.09 -10.23
C SER A 66 -10.67 1.92 -10.86
N THR A 67 -11.72 2.22 -10.11
CA THR A 67 -13.11 2.17 -10.62
C THR A 67 -13.36 3.16 -11.76
N VAL A 68 -12.55 4.22 -11.87
CA VAL A 68 -12.71 5.28 -12.88
C VAL A 68 -11.64 5.14 -13.96
N SER A 69 -12.07 5.15 -15.22
CA SER A 69 -11.21 5.08 -16.42
C SER A 69 -10.26 6.26 -16.59
N THR A 70 -10.49 7.35 -15.86
CA THR A 70 -9.65 8.54 -15.76
C THR A 70 -8.30 8.27 -15.07
N ILE A 71 -8.14 7.14 -14.38
CA ILE A 71 -6.89 6.78 -13.71
C ILE A 71 -6.23 5.64 -14.47
N VAL A 72 -5.03 5.89 -14.99
CA VAL A 72 -4.18 4.84 -15.55
C VAL A 72 -3.23 4.38 -14.46
N VAL A 73 -3.25 3.09 -14.15
CA VAL A 73 -2.41 2.47 -13.12
C VAL A 73 -1.44 1.51 -13.80
N THR A 74 -0.15 1.65 -13.50
CA THR A 74 0.91 0.76 -13.99
C THR A 74 1.55 0.05 -12.81
N LYS A 75 1.42 -1.28 -12.79
CA LYS A 75 2.03 -2.15 -11.77
C LYS A 75 3.33 -2.80 -12.28
N PRO A 76 4.19 -3.32 -11.40
CA PRO A 76 5.29 -4.18 -11.80
C PRO A 76 4.79 -5.45 -12.49
N ALA A 77 5.47 -5.86 -13.56
CA ALA A 77 5.17 -7.13 -14.25
C ALA A 77 5.85 -8.33 -13.57
N ALA A 78 7.04 -8.12 -13.00
CA ALA A 78 7.81 -9.16 -12.33
C ALA A 78 7.53 -9.18 -10.82
N ALA A 79 7.80 -10.34 -10.19
CA ALA A 79 7.81 -10.45 -8.75
C ALA A 79 8.92 -9.61 -8.12
N ILE A 80 8.65 -9.04 -6.96
CA ILE A 80 9.58 -8.23 -6.18
C ILE A 80 10.23 -9.15 -5.13
N MET A 81 11.53 -9.38 -5.28
CA MET A 81 12.29 -10.23 -4.35
C MET A 81 12.36 -9.62 -2.93
N PRO A 82 12.57 -10.43 -1.87
CA PRO A 82 12.77 -9.94 -0.51
C PRO A 82 13.79 -8.80 -0.42
N GLY A 83 13.44 -7.75 0.32
CA GLY A 83 14.25 -6.54 0.50
C GLY A 83 14.33 -5.62 -0.72
N LYS A 84 13.71 -5.97 -1.85
CA LYS A 84 13.67 -5.12 -3.05
C LYS A 84 12.47 -4.19 -3.04
N LYS A 85 12.64 -3.07 -3.75
CA LYS A 85 11.61 -2.07 -3.95
C LYS A 85 10.87 -2.29 -5.26
N GLY A 86 9.59 -1.92 -5.27
CA GLY A 86 8.74 -1.81 -6.44
C GLY A 86 7.99 -0.49 -6.42
N LYS A 87 7.28 -0.19 -7.51
CA LYS A 87 6.42 0.99 -7.59
C LYS A 87 5.14 0.69 -8.36
N ILE A 88 4.06 1.36 -7.97
CA ILE A 88 2.81 1.44 -8.73
C ILE A 88 2.64 2.88 -9.19
N ASP A 89 2.74 3.10 -10.50
CA ASP A 89 2.60 4.43 -11.07
C ASP A 89 1.12 4.73 -11.34
N VAL A 90 0.69 5.92 -10.94
CA VAL A 90 -0.69 6.39 -11.05
C VAL A 90 -0.69 7.67 -11.85
N LYS A 91 -1.32 7.64 -13.02
CA LYS A 91 -1.55 8.79 -13.88
C LYS A 91 -3.02 9.18 -13.82
N TYR A 92 -3.29 10.36 -13.27
CA TYR A 92 -4.64 10.91 -13.19
C TYR A 92 -4.93 11.80 -14.42
N ASN A 93 -5.99 11.51 -15.16
CA ASN A 93 -6.53 12.41 -16.18
C ASN A 93 -7.29 13.54 -15.46
N MET A 94 -6.97 14.78 -15.80
CA MET A 94 -7.22 15.94 -14.96
C MET A 94 -8.64 16.51 -15.15
N ALA A 95 -9.64 15.75 -14.70
CA ALA A 95 -10.96 16.32 -14.48
C ALA A 95 -10.88 17.38 -13.37
N ALA A 96 -11.41 18.58 -13.65
CA ALA A 96 -11.41 19.70 -12.71
C ALA A 96 -12.17 19.36 -11.41
N GLY A 97 -11.72 19.93 -10.30
CA GLY A 97 -12.34 19.76 -8.99
C GLY A 97 -11.59 18.81 -8.04
N PRO A 98 -12.25 18.37 -6.95
CA PRO A 98 -11.58 17.62 -5.89
C PRO A 98 -11.20 16.20 -6.32
N ILE A 99 -9.96 15.81 -6.00
CA ILE A 99 -9.46 14.44 -6.16
C ILE A 99 -9.69 13.70 -4.85
N ARG A 100 -10.51 12.65 -4.89
CA ARG A 100 -10.70 11.67 -3.81
C ARG A 100 -10.94 10.32 -4.45
N LYS A 101 -9.86 9.59 -4.74
CA LYS A 101 -9.95 8.33 -5.50
C LYS A 101 -9.18 7.24 -4.77
N THR A 102 -9.65 6.02 -4.96
CA THR A 102 -9.06 4.81 -4.40
C THR A 102 -8.68 3.87 -5.53
N ILE A 103 -7.49 3.29 -5.42
CA ILE A 103 -6.96 2.27 -6.31
C ILE A 103 -6.85 1.00 -5.47
N THR A 104 -7.45 -0.08 -5.95
CA THR A 104 -7.39 -1.38 -5.31
C THR A 104 -6.25 -2.16 -5.92
N VAL A 105 -5.32 -2.60 -5.08
CA VAL A 105 -4.19 -3.45 -5.46
C VAL A 105 -4.42 -4.83 -4.88
N GLU A 106 -4.35 -5.85 -5.73
CA GLU A 106 -4.34 -7.24 -5.29
C GLU A 106 -2.91 -7.79 -5.34
N THR A 107 -2.56 -8.55 -4.32
CA THR A 107 -1.21 -9.06 -4.09
C THR A 107 -1.26 -10.37 -3.31
N ASN A 108 -0.18 -11.14 -3.34
CA ASN A 108 -0.02 -12.30 -2.46
C ASN A 108 0.52 -11.95 -1.06
N ALA A 109 0.61 -10.66 -0.70
CA ALA A 109 1.15 -10.21 0.57
C ALA A 109 0.30 -10.69 1.77
N VAL A 110 0.93 -11.34 2.74
CA VAL A 110 0.23 -11.93 3.90
C VAL A 110 -0.15 -10.90 4.97
N ASN A 111 0.49 -9.72 4.95
CA ASN A 111 0.22 -8.65 5.89
C ASN A 111 -1.02 -7.80 5.54
N TYR A 112 -1.75 -8.17 4.48
CA TYR A 112 -3.03 -7.56 4.12
C TYR A 112 -4.13 -8.63 4.01
N PRO A 113 -5.30 -8.42 4.65
CA PRO A 113 -6.44 -9.33 4.52
C PRO A 113 -6.80 -9.54 3.06
N ASP A 114 -6.99 -10.81 2.67
CA ASP A 114 -7.29 -11.25 1.30
C ASP A 114 -6.32 -10.74 0.23
N GLY A 115 -5.11 -10.29 0.62
CA GLY A 115 -4.14 -9.72 -0.31
C GLY A 115 -4.60 -8.41 -0.96
N ARG A 116 -5.53 -7.68 -0.33
CA ARG A 116 -6.11 -6.44 -0.90
C ARG A 116 -5.60 -5.20 -0.19
N VAL A 117 -5.04 -4.28 -0.97
CA VAL A 117 -4.56 -2.98 -0.48
C VAL A 117 -5.34 -1.86 -1.15
N ALA A 118 -5.85 -0.92 -0.35
CA ALA A 118 -6.44 0.32 -0.84
C ALA A 118 -5.39 1.43 -0.83
N LEU A 119 -4.99 1.89 -2.02
CA LEU A 119 -4.18 3.09 -2.21
C LEU A 119 -5.09 4.29 -2.45
N LYS A 120 -4.80 5.42 -1.83
CA LYS A 120 -5.65 6.62 -1.90
C LYS A 120 -4.90 7.77 -2.55
N ILE A 121 -5.57 8.49 -3.44
CA ILE A 121 -5.07 9.76 -3.95
C ILE A 121 -6.03 10.88 -3.56
N LYS A 122 -5.46 12.01 -3.15
CA LYS A 122 -6.20 13.22 -2.81
C LYS A 122 -5.55 14.47 -3.42
N GLY A 123 -6.30 15.56 -3.47
CA GLY A 123 -5.84 16.84 -4.02
C GLY A 123 -6.99 17.62 -4.67
N GLU A 124 -6.65 18.58 -5.51
CA GLU A 124 -7.58 19.44 -6.23
C GLU A 124 -6.98 19.80 -7.60
N VAL A 125 -7.77 19.64 -8.66
CA VAL A 125 -7.45 20.16 -9.99
C VAL A 125 -8.12 21.52 -10.17
N LEU A 126 -7.33 22.54 -10.44
CA LEU A 126 -7.79 23.90 -10.72
C LEU A 126 -8.38 24.05 -12.12
#